data_AF-A0A6N9C9Y9-F1
#
_entry.id   AF-A0A6N9C9Y9-F1
#
_cell.length_a   1.000
_cell.length_b   1.000
_cell.length_c   1.000
_cell.angle_alpha   90.00
_cell.angle_beta   90.00
_cell.angle_gamma   90.00
#
_symmetry.space_group_name_H-M   'P 1'
#
loop_
_entity.id
_entity.type
_entity.pdbx_description
1 polymer ?
#
loop_
_entity_poly.entity_id
_entity_poly.type
_entity_poly.pdbx_seq_one_letter_code
_entity_poly.pdbx_strand_id
1 'polypeptide(L)'
;MIIERLRETLKRDEGFDLRRHEVQGIDHIGYGINLEQELPDELLEYLRVEAEDAIEEITQEQADYLLDYYVEVAEGDCKTIYGDIWQSLSPLRQEILINLAFNLGLPRLKAFRKMNAAIRAE
;
A
#
# COMPACT_ATOMS: atom_id res chain seq x y z
N MET A 1 8.98 -6.36 12.80
CA MET A 1 7.91 -7.19 13.42
C MET A 1 6.53 -7.01 12.79
N ILE A 2 5.82 -5.88 12.92
CA ILE A 2 4.48 -5.71 12.29
C ILE A 2 4.60 -5.60 10.77
N ILE A 3 5.49 -4.74 10.29
CA ILE A 3 5.73 -4.50 8.86
C ILE A 3 6.20 -5.78 8.16
N GLU A 4 7.12 -6.55 8.75
CA GLU A 4 7.60 -7.80 8.13
C GLU A 4 6.49 -8.84 7.94
N ARG A 5 5.62 -9.03 8.94
CA ARG A 5 4.48 -9.96 8.80
C ARG A 5 3.46 -9.47 7.78
N LEU A 6 3.18 -8.16 7.79
CA LEU A 6 2.28 -7.54 6.83
C LEU A 6 2.80 -7.72 5.39
N ARG A 7 4.10 -7.53 5.19
CA ARG A 7 4.76 -7.79 3.90
C ARG A 7 4.53 -9.23 3.46
N GLU A 8 4.88 -10.22 4.29
CA GLU A 8 4.66 -11.63 3.94
C GLU A 8 3.18 -11.94 3.65
N THR A 9 2.26 -11.27 4.34
CA THR A 9 0.82 -11.42 4.09
C THR A 9 0.42 -10.81 2.74
N LEU A 10 0.85 -9.58 2.45
CA LEU A 10 0.60 -8.91 1.16
C LEU A 10 1.20 -9.69 -0.01
N LYS A 11 2.45 -10.17 0.13
CA LYS A 11 3.11 -11.00 -0.88
C LYS A 11 2.32 -12.28 -1.20
N ARG A 12 1.63 -12.84 -0.21
CA ARG A 12 0.81 -14.05 -0.37
C ARG A 12 -0.57 -13.75 -0.96
N ASP A 13 -1.20 -12.65 -0.55
CA ASP A 13 -2.61 -12.39 -0.79
C ASP A 13 -2.86 -11.55 -2.06
N GLU A 14 -1.95 -10.64 -2.45
CA GLU A 14 -2.09 -9.74 -3.62
C GLU A 14 -1.67 -10.41 -4.94
N GLY A 15 -0.88 -11.48 -4.88
CA GLY A 15 -0.15 -12.00 -6.04
C GLY A 15 1.15 -11.24 -6.29
N PHE A 16 1.95 -11.76 -7.21
CA PHE A 16 3.27 -11.20 -7.53
C PHE A 16 3.57 -11.41 -9.01
N ASP A 17 3.75 -10.30 -9.73
CA ASP A 17 4.21 -10.32 -11.12
C ASP A 17 5.25 -9.21 -11.33
N LEU A 18 6.42 -9.57 -11.85
CA LEU A 18 7.46 -8.61 -12.18
C LEU A 18 7.16 -7.82 -13.44
N ARG A 19 6.17 -8.26 -14.22
CA ARG A 19 5.73 -7.59 -15.44
C ARG A 19 4.40 -6.88 -15.20
N ARG A 20 4.25 -5.75 -15.89
CA ARG A 20 2.98 -5.04 -15.98
C ARG A 20 1.90 -5.99 -16.47
N HIS A 21 0.77 -5.99 -15.80
CA HIS A 21 -0.40 -6.77 -16.19
C HIS A 21 -1.69 -6.04 -15.79
N GLU A 22 -2.71 -6.21 -16.63
CA GLU A 22 -4.01 -5.57 -16.41
C GLU A 22 -4.90 -6.45 -15.54
N VAL A 23 -5.51 -5.84 -14.52
CA VAL A 23 -6.59 -6.44 -13.72
C VAL A 23 -7.77 -5.49 -13.71
N GLN A 24 -8.88 -5.92 -14.32
CA GLN A 24 -10.13 -5.15 -14.40
C GLN A 24 -9.95 -3.75 -15.05
N GLY A 25 -9.11 -3.64 -16.08
CA GLY A 25 -8.85 -2.37 -16.78
C GLY A 25 -7.91 -1.42 -16.04
N ILE A 26 -7.20 -1.89 -15.01
CA ILE A 26 -6.19 -1.14 -14.28
C ILE A 26 -4.88 -1.91 -14.36
N ASP A 27 -3.81 -1.24 -14.75
CA ASP A 27 -2.49 -1.84 -14.82
C ASP A 27 -1.82 -1.91 -13.45
N HIS A 28 -1.27 -3.08 -13.16
CA HIS A 28 -0.59 -3.38 -11.91
C HIS A 28 0.80 -3.99 -12.15
N ILE A 29 1.68 -3.87 -11.16
CA ILE A 29 2.99 -4.49 -11.16
C ILE A 29 3.45 -4.86 -9.74
N GLY A 30 4.41 -5.77 -9.65
CA GLY A 30 5.01 -6.22 -8.40
C GLY A 30 3.96 -6.88 -7.50
N TYR A 31 3.77 -6.30 -6.33
CA TYR A 31 2.83 -6.76 -5.31
C TYR A 31 1.48 -6.04 -5.38
N GLY A 32 0.92 -5.92 -6.60
CA GLY A 32 -0.37 -5.26 -6.82
C GLY A 32 -0.30 -3.73 -6.80
N ILE A 33 0.85 -3.13 -7.11
CA ILE A 33 0.98 -1.67 -7.19
C ILE A 33 0.25 -1.18 -8.44
N ASN A 34 -0.75 -0.31 -8.25
CA ASN A 34 -1.50 0.35 -9.31
C ASN A 34 -0.60 1.34 -10.06
N LEU A 35 -0.54 1.26 -11.39
CA LEU A 35 0.23 2.16 -12.26
C LEU A 35 -0.59 3.33 -12.83
N GLU A 36 -1.90 3.36 -12.62
CA GLU A 36 -2.76 4.52 -12.94
C GLU A 36 -2.63 5.65 -11.91
N GLN A 37 -1.97 5.39 -10.78
CA GLN A 37 -1.65 6.42 -9.80
C GLN A 37 -0.34 7.09 -10.17
N GLU A 38 -0.20 8.36 -9.80
CA GLU A 38 1.07 9.07 -9.90
C GLU A 38 2.07 8.48 -8.89
N LEU A 39 3.20 8.01 -9.39
CA LEU A 39 4.32 7.57 -8.58
C LEU A 39 5.18 8.79 -8.22
N PRO A 40 5.63 8.91 -6.96
CA PRO A 40 6.60 9.91 -6.57
C PRO A 40 7.88 9.86 -7.42
N ASP A 41 8.45 11.02 -7.73
CA ASP A 41 9.69 11.15 -8.53
C ASP A 41 10.83 10.24 -8.02
N GLU A 42 10.96 10.07 -6.70
CA GLU A 42 11.96 9.21 -6.08
C GLU A 42 11.79 7.73 -6.46
N LEU A 43 10.55 7.27 -6.65
CA LEU A 43 10.27 5.92 -7.11
C LEU A 43 10.61 5.79 -8.60
N LEU A 44 10.22 6.77 -9.43
CA LEU A 44 10.56 6.77 -10.85
C LEU A 44 12.09 6.74 -11.07
N GLU A 45 12.83 7.54 -10.29
CA GLU A 45 14.30 7.55 -10.30
C GLU A 45 14.87 6.18 -9.89
N TYR A 46 14.35 5.59 -8.81
CA TYR A 46 14.79 4.27 -8.36
C TYR A 46 14.49 3.15 -9.39
N LEU A 47 13.33 3.25 -10.05
CA LEU A 47 12.91 2.34 -11.11
C LEU A 47 13.66 2.57 -12.43
N ARG A 48 14.32 3.73 -12.58
CA ARG A 48 15.04 4.17 -13.79
C ARG A 48 14.12 4.32 -15.00
N VAL A 49 12.95 4.90 -14.76
CA VAL A 49 11.96 5.23 -15.79
C VAL A 49 11.61 6.71 -15.70
N GLU A 50 11.15 7.28 -16.81
CA GLU A 50 10.76 8.69 -16.88
C GLU A 50 9.30 8.94 -16.48
N ALA A 51 8.46 7.89 -16.51
CA ALA A 51 7.03 7.92 -16.19
C ALA A 51 6.52 6.50 -15.91
N GLU A 52 5.37 6.41 -15.25
CA GLU A 52 4.65 5.17 -14.88
C GLU A 52 4.29 4.34 -16.11
N ASP A 53 3.86 5.02 -17.17
CA ASP A 53 3.48 4.39 -18.44
C ASP A 53 4.66 3.69 -19.12
N ALA A 54 5.90 4.05 -18.79
CA ALA A 54 7.11 3.41 -19.32
C ALA A 54 7.51 2.14 -18.54
N ILE A 55 6.81 1.81 -17.45
CA ILE A 55 7.09 0.63 -16.63
C ILE A 55 6.46 -0.60 -17.30
N GLU A 56 7.32 -1.50 -17.79
CA GLU A 56 6.91 -2.78 -18.39
C GLU A 56 7.31 -3.98 -17.53
N GLU A 57 8.49 -3.90 -16.90
CA GLU A 57 9.05 -4.94 -16.05
C GLU A 57 9.93 -4.30 -14.98
N ILE A 58 9.93 -4.89 -13.78
CA ILE A 58 10.79 -4.49 -12.66
C ILE A 58 11.57 -5.69 -12.14
N THR A 59 12.61 -5.44 -11.35
CA THR A 59 13.32 -6.48 -10.61
C THR A 59 12.60 -6.82 -9.30
N GLN A 60 12.94 -7.96 -8.70
CA GLN A 60 12.47 -8.31 -7.35
C GLN A 60 12.82 -7.23 -6.33
N GLU A 61 14.03 -6.67 -6.41
CA GLU A 61 14.49 -5.60 -5.51
C GLU A 61 13.63 -4.33 -5.67
N GLN A 62 13.30 -3.97 -6.90
CA GLN A 62 12.41 -2.86 -7.21
C GLN A 62 10.98 -3.12 -6.70
N ALA A 63 10.45 -4.33 -6.88
CA ALA A 63 9.15 -4.70 -6.34
C ALA A 63 9.12 -4.63 -4.80
N ASP A 64 10.18 -5.10 -4.15
CA ASP A 64 10.31 -5.02 -2.69
C ASP A 64 10.42 -3.58 -2.18
N TYR A 65 11.14 -2.72 -2.89
CA TYR A 65 11.26 -1.30 -2.58
C TYR A 65 9.93 -0.56 -2.73
N LEU A 66 9.18 -0.81 -3.81
CA LEU A 66 7.84 -0.25 -4.00
C LEU A 66 6.89 -0.70 -2.89
N LEU A 67 6.92 -1.99 -2.53
CA LEU A 67 6.09 -2.52 -1.44
C LEU A 67 6.40 -1.82 -0.11
N ASP A 68 7.68 -1.65 0.22
CA ASP A 68 8.09 -0.95 1.44
C ASP A 68 7.58 0.47 1.47
N TYR A 69 7.77 1.20 0.38
CA TYR A 69 7.29 2.56 0.25
C TYR A 69 5.78 2.67 0.51
N TYR A 70 4.98 1.86 -0.18
CA TYR A 70 3.53 1.93 -0.07
C TYR A 70 2.98 1.40 1.25
N VAL A 71 3.69 0.49 1.93
CA VAL A 71 3.36 0.10 3.31
C VAL A 71 3.58 1.26 4.28
N GLU A 72 4.65 2.04 4.11
CA GLU A 72 4.89 3.24 4.92
C GLU A 72 3.83 4.32 4.66
N VAL A 73 3.46 4.55 3.39
CA VAL A 73 2.35 5.45 3.03
C VAL A 73 1.05 5.01 3.68
N ALA A 74 0.71 3.72 3.58
CA ALA A 74 -0.50 3.15 4.18
C ALA A 74 -0.52 3.27 5.72
N GLU A 75 0.64 3.15 6.38
CA GLU A 75 0.76 3.43 7.81
C GLU A 75 0.55 4.92 8.12
N GLY A 76 1.11 5.81 7.31
CA GLY A 76 0.89 7.26 7.38
C GLY A 76 -0.58 7.65 7.23
N ASP A 77 -1.28 7.01 6.30
CA ASP A 77 -2.72 7.17 6.09
C ASP A 77 -3.51 6.75 7.34
N CYS A 78 -3.16 5.60 7.94
CA CYS A 78 -3.77 5.14 9.17
C CYS A 78 -3.53 6.14 10.32
N LYS A 79 -2.30 6.62 10.50
CA LYS A 79 -1.96 7.66 11.48
C LYS A 79 -2.78 8.93 11.25
N THR A 80 -3.02 9.30 10.00
CA THR A 80 -3.86 10.46 9.62
C THR A 80 -5.33 10.26 9.99
N ILE A 81 -5.88 9.05 9.82
CA ILE A 81 -7.29 8.73 10.12
C ILE A 81 -7.56 8.57 11.62
N TYR A 82 -6.64 7.92 12.33
CA TYR A 82 -6.83 7.52 13.73
C TYR A 82 -6.15 8.46 14.72
N GLY A 83 -5.19 9.28 14.29
CA GLY A 83 -4.54 10.29 15.13
C GLY A 83 -3.92 9.69 16.41
N ASP A 84 -4.17 10.34 17.54
CA ASP A 84 -3.57 9.99 18.83
C ASP A 84 -3.88 8.56 19.30
N ILE A 85 -5.02 8.00 18.91
CA ILE A 85 -5.39 6.63 19.30
C ILE A 85 -4.66 5.56 18.49
N TRP A 86 -3.96 5.92 17.41
CA TRP A 86 -3.24 4.93 16.58
C TRP A 86 -2.31 4.05 17.42
N GLN A 87 -1.56 4.67 18.34
CA GLN A 87 -0.58 3.98 19.18
C GLN A 87 -1.22 3.13 20.29
N SER A 88 -2.50 3.36 20.62
CA SER A 88 -3.22 2.54 21.60
C SER A 88 -3.92 1.32 20.97
N LEU A 89 -4.06 1.30 19.64
CA LEU A 89 -4.60 0.14 18.94
C LEU A 89 -3.67 -1.07 19.10
N SER A 90 -4.27 -2.26 19.27
CA SER A 90 -3.51 -3.51 19.32
C SER A 90 -2.72 -3.72 18.02
N PRO A 91 -1.54 -4.37 18.05
CA PRO A 91 -0.73 -4.65 16.86
C PRO A 91 -1.52 -5.29 15.71
N LEU A 92 -2.42 -6.23 16.00
CA LEU A 92 -3.25 -6.89 14.99
C LEU A 92 -4.22 -5.92 14.28
N ARG A 93 -4.79 -4.95 15.02
CA ARG A 93 -5.66 -3.93 14.43
C ARG A 93 -4.86 -2.97 13.56
N GLN A 94 -3.68 -2.56 14.01
CA GLN A 94 -2.78 -1.74 13.19
C GLN A 94 -2.45 -2.46 11.88
N GLU A 95 -2.06 -3.74 11.94
CA GLU A 95 -1.75 -4.57 10.77
C GLU A 95 -2.92 -4.64 9.77
N ILE A 96 -4.13 -4.95 10.25
CA ILE A 96 -5.34 -5.00 9.41
C ILE A 96 -5.65 -3.64 8.78
N LEU A 97 -5.49 -2.56 9.54
CA LEU A 97 -5.78 -1.21 9.06
C LEU A 97 -4.79 -0.75 8.01
N ILE A 98 -3.49 -1.06 8.17
CA ILE A 98 -2.47 -0.77 7.15
C ILE A 98 -2.74 -1.60 5.90
N ASN A 99 -3.09 -2.88 6.03
CA ASN A 99 -3.45 -3.73 4.89
C ASN A 99 -4.64 -3.15 4.10
N LEU A 100 -5.68 -2.71 4.80
CA LEU A 100 -6.83 -2.02 4.19
C LEU A 100 -6.43 -0.70 3.53
N ALA A 101 -5.57 0.09 4.18
CA ALA A 101 -5.08 1.36 3.65
C ALA A 101 -4.26 1.16 2.37
N PHE A 102 -3.40 0.13 2.34
CA PHE A 102 -2.62 -0.24 1.15
C PHE A 102 -3.53 -0.58 -0.03
N ASN A 103 -4.55 -1.42 0.19
CA ASN A 103 -5.49 -1.85 -0.84
C ASN A 103 -6.41 -0.73 -1.35
N LEU A 104 -6.84 0.17 -0.47
CA LEU A 104 -7.90 1.14 -0.76
C LEU A 104 -7.38 2.55 -1.06
N GLY A 105 -6.25 2.92 -0.47
CA GLY A 105 -5.77 4.29 -0.32
C GLY A 105 -6.59 5.12 0.68
N LEU A 106 -5.99 6.22 1.16
CA LEU A 106 -6.61 7.18 2.09
C LEU A 106 -8.05 7.57 1.76
N PRO A 107 -8.41 7.98 0.53
CA PRO A 107 -9.74 8.52 0.26
C PRO A 107 -10.85 7.51 0.50
N ARG A 108 -10.63 6.25 0.06
CA ARG A 108 -11.61 5.17 0.21
C ARG A 108 -11.66 4.67 1.65
N LEU A 109 -10.52 4.50 2.33
CA LEU A 109 -10.51 4.10 3.74
C LEU A 109 -11.23 5.13 4.63
N LYS A 110 -11.04 6.42 4.38
CA LYS A 110 -11.74 7.51 5.08
C LYS A 110 -13.26 7.46 4.89
N ALA A 111 -13.74 6.89 3.78
CA ALA A 111 -15.17 6.75 3.49
C ALA A 111 -15.88 5.70 4.35
N PHE A 112 -15.16 4.80 5.04
CA PHE A 112 -15.71 3.84 6.02
C PHE A 112 -16.10 4.53 7.34
N ARG A 113 -16.98 5.55 7.27
CA ARG A 113 -17.30 6.47 8.36
C ARG A 113 -17.73 5.78 9.64
N LYS A 114 -18.57 4.73 9.54
CA LYS A 114 -19.07 3.98 10.70
C LYS A 114 -17.97 3.16 11.38
N MET A 115 -17.16 2.45 10.60
CA MET A 115 -16.02 1.68 11.11
C MET A 115 -15.01 2.61 11.79
N ASN A 116 -14.63 3.69 11.11
CA ASN A 116 -13.66 4.65 11.63
C ASN A 116 -14.15 5.35 12.91
N ALA A 117 -15.46 5.64 13.01
CA ALA A 117 -16.04 6.19 14.22
C ALA A 117 -16.05 5.18 15.38
N ALA A 118 -16.35 3.90 15.10
CA ALA A 118 -16.34 2.85 16.12
C ALA A 118 -14.93 2.62 16.69
N ILE A 119 -13.91 2.59 15.83
CA ILE A 119 -12.51 2.43 16.25
C ILE A 119 -12.05 3.63 17.09
N ARG A 120 -12.43 4.86 16.72
CA ARG A 120 -12.09 6.08 17.47
C ARG A 120 -12.80 6.25 18.81
N ALA A 121 -13.81 5.43 19.09
CA ALA A 121 -14.58 5.49 20.33
C ALA A 121 -14.06 4.52 21.41
N GLU A 122 -13.03 3.71 21.10
CA GLU A 122 -12.25 2.98 22.10
C GLU A 122 -11.36 3.93 22.92
#